data_AF-A0A1B6ZAE8-F1
#
_entry.id   AF-A0A1B6ZAE8-F1
#
_cell.length_a   1.000
_cell.length_b   1.000
_cell.length_c   1.000
_cell.angle_alpha   90.00
_cell.angle_beta   90.00
_cell.angle_gamma   90.00
#
_symmetry.space_group_name_H-M   'P 1'
#
loop_
_entity.id
_entity.type
_entity.pdbx_description
1 polymer ?
#
loop_
_entity_poly.entity_id
_entity_poly.type
_entity_poly.pdbx_seq_one_letter_code
_entity_poly.pdbx_strand_id
1 'polypeptide(L)' 'MENLQKHGEALAQRRAVKIQTDAKTALAAELPDHVTISENRDGIVVAAPDLADMLIGDSSLRDIAFLMRAVR' A
#
# COMPACT_ATOMS: atom_id res chain seq x y z
N MET A 1 11.26 36.64 0.71
CA MET A 1 10.22 35.63 1.03
C MET A 1 10.40 34.34 0.21
N GLU A 2 10.86 34.39 -1.04
CA GLU A 2 11.04 33.20 -1.88
C GLU A 2 11.94 32.09 -1.32
N ASN A 3 13.02 32.42 -0.59
CA ASN A 3 13.95 31.41 -0.08
C ASN A 3 13.38 30.56 1.06
N LEU A 4 12.53 31.13 1.91
CA LEU A 4 11.88 30.38 3.01
C LEU A 4 10.81 29.42 2.46
N GLN A 5 10.08 29.83 1.43
CA GLN A 5 9.04 29.02 0.79
C GLN A 5 9.64 27.81 0.06
N LYS A 6 10.72 28.01 -0.71
CA LYS A 6 11.47 26.92 -1.36
C LYS A 6 12.08 25.94 -0.35
N HIS A 7 12.55 26.41 0.79
CA HIS A 7 13.04 25.54 1.87
C HIS A 7 11.91 24.76 2.55
N GLY A 8 10.74 25.37 2.73
CA GLY A 8 9.54 24.69 3.24
C GLY A 8 9.07 23.57 2.31
N GLU A 9 9.00 23.83 1.01
CA GLU A 9 8.64 22.84 -0.01
C GLU A 9 9.64 21.69 -0.08
N ALA A 10 10.95 21.99 -0.10
CA ALA A 10 11.99 20.96 -0.09
C ALA A 10 11.94 20.09 1.18
N LEU A 11 11.64 20.68 2.34
CA LEU A 11 11.49 19.94 3.59
C LEU A 11 10.23 19.05 3.58
N ALA A 12 9.10 19.56 3.09
CA ALA A 12 7.86 18.80 2.94
C ALA A 12 8.06 17.61 1.99
N GLN A 13 8.75 17.83 0.87
CA GLN A 13 9.02 16.79 -0.12
C GLN A 13 9.95 15.69 0.44
N ARG A 14 11.00 16.07 1.17
CA ARG A 14 11.88 15.10 1.87
C ARG A 14 11.12 14.30 2.92
N ARG A 15 10.21 14.92 3.67
CA ARG A 15 9.38 14.22 4.66
C ARG A 15 8.40 13.27 4.00
N ALA A 16 7.76 13.67 2.91
CA ALA A 16 6.85 12.81 2.15
C ALA A 16 7.55 11.56 1.62
N VAL A 17 8.74 11.72 1.03
CA VAL A 17 9.57 10.60 0.56
C VAL A 17 9.94 9.69 1.73
N LYS A 18 10.38 10.25 2.86
CA LYS A 18 10.73 9.45 4.05
C LYS A 18 9.53 8.65 4.56
N ILE A 19 8.36 9.26 4.68
CA ILE A 19 7.14 8.58 5.13
C ILE A 19 6.75 7.46 4.17
N GLN A 20 6.87 7.67 2.85
CA GLN A 20 6.61 6.61 1.87
C GLN A 20 7.59 5.45 2.00
N THR A 21 8.88 5.72 2.14
CA THR A 21 9.90 4.68 2.35
C THR A 21 9.67 3.90 3.65
N ASP A 22 9.37 4.60 4.74
CA ASP A 22 9.12 4.00 6.05
C ASP A 22 7.85 3.12 5.99
N ALA A 23 6.77 3.62 5.36
CA ALA A 23 5.53 2.87 5.18
C ALA A 23 5.72 1.62 4.32
N LYS A 24 6.46 1.70 3.22
CA LYS A 24 6.77 0.54 2.39
C LYS A 24 7.62 -0.50 3.13
N THR A 25 8.60 -0.04 3.92
CA THR A 25 9.46 -0.94 4.70
C THR A 25 8.66 -1.67 5.77
N ALA A 26 7.78 -0.96 6.48
CA ALA A 26 6.87 -1.56 7.46
C ALA A 26 5.92 -2.58 6.80
N LEU A 27 5.32 -2.21 5.66
CA LEU A 27 4.45 -3.12 4.90
C LEU A 27 5.20 -4.35 4.40
N ALA A 28 6.42 -4.20 3.90
CA ALA A 28 7.24 -5.32 3.43
C ALA A 28 7.65 -6.28 4.57
N ALA A 29 7.69 -5.81 5.82
CA ALA A 29 8.05 -6.64 6.97
C ALA A 29 6.87 -7.48 7.48
N GLU A 30 5.63 -7.03 7.31
CA GLU A 30 4.44 -7.72 7.79
C GLU A 30 3.67 -8.48 6.70
N LEU A 31 3.82 -8.09 5.43
CA LEU A 31 3.07 -8.69 4.35
C LEU A 31 3.65 -10.06 3.93
N PRO A 32 2.77 -11.04 3.64
CA PRO A 32 3.19 -12.35 3.13
C PRO A 32 3.91 -12.26 1.78
N ASP A 33 4.77 -13.23 1.48
CA ASP A 33 5.60 -13.27 0.26
C ASP A 33 4.83 -13.21 -1.07
N HIS A 34 3.56 -13.62 -1.06
CA HIS A 34 2.68 -13.56 -2.23
C HIS A 34 2.07 -12.17 -2.47
N VAL A 35 2.17 -11.27 -1.50
CA VAL A 35 1.67 -9.89 -1.62
C VAL A 35 2.77 -9.00 -2.19
N THR A 36 2.50 -8.41 -3.34
CA THR A 36 3.40 -7.49 -4.03
C THR A 36 3.13 -6.05 -3.63
N ILE A 37 4.17 -5.31 -3.27
CA ILE A 37 4.09 -3.88 -2.96
C ILE A 37 4.81 -3.11 -4.08
N SER A 38 4.15 -2.14 -4.68
CA SER A 38 4.71 -1.25 -5.70
C SER A 38 4.44 0.22 -5.36
N GLU A 39 5.28 1.11 -5.88
CA GLU A 39 5.10 2.56 -5.74
C GLU A 39 4.67 3.15 -7.08
N ASN A 40 3.66 4.00 -7.07
CA ASN A 40 3.27 4.81 -8.22
C ASN A 40 3.26 6.30 -7.85
N ARG A 41 2.88 7.17 -8.80
CA ARG A 41 2.86 8.63 -8.58
C ARG A 41 1.85 9.08 -7.52
N ASP A 42 0.87 8.24 -7.19
CA ASP A 42 -0.23 8.55 -6.28
C ASP A 42 -0.03 7.93 -4.88
N GLY A 43 0.95 7.02 -4.71
CA GLY A 43 1.28 6.42 -3.42
C GLY A 43 1.78 4.98 -3.51
N ILE A 44 1.44 4.19 -2.48
CA ILE A 44 1.81 2.77 -2.36
C ILE A 44 0.62 1.92 -2.83
N VAL A 45 0.88 1.03 -3.78
CA VAL A 45 -0.08 0.04 -4.26
C VAL A 45 0.31 -1.32 -3.72
N VAL A 46 -0.63 -1.98 -3.05
CA VAL A 46 -0.50 -3.34 -2.54
C VAL A 46 -1.38 -4.24 -3.39
N ALA A 47 -0.82 -5.30 -3.95
CA ALA A 47 -1.51 -6.26 -4.81
C ALA A 47 -1.22 -7.68 -4.35
N ALA A 48 -2.24 -8.54 -4.33
CA ALA A 48 -2.09 -9.96 -4.01
C ALA A 48 -2.69 -10.76 -5.19
N PRO A 49 -1.89 -11.09 -6.23
CA PRO A 49 -2.39 -11.61 -7.51
C PRO A 49 -3.04 -12.99 -7.38
N ASP A 50 -2.62 -13.78 -6.41
CA ASP A 50 -3.04 -15.13 -6.06
C ASP A 50 -4.05 -15.19 -4.91
N LEU A 51 -4.45 -14.03 -4.36
CA LEU A 51 -5.45 -13.95 -3.30
C LEU A 51 -6.79 -14.57 -3.71
N ALA A 52 -7.18 -14.41 -4.98
CA ALA A 52 -8.41 -15.00 -5.48
C ALA A 52 -8.37 -16.54 -5.43
N ASP A 53 -7.26 -17.14 -5.88
CA ASP A 53 -7.09 -18.59 -5.87
C ASP A 53 -7.00 -19.14 -4.44
N MET A 54 -6.31 -18.43 -3.55
CA MET A 54 -6.25 -18.77 -2.12
C MET A 54 -7.63 -18.69 -1.45
N LEU A 55 -8.41 -17.64 -1.70
CA LEU A 55 -9.76 -17.51 -1.14
C LEU A 55 -10.68 -18.63 -1.63
N ILE A 56 -10.55 -19.06 -2.89
CA ILE A 56 -11.35 -20.17 -3.43
C ILE A 56 -10.92 -21.51 -2.81
N GLY A 57 -9.61 -21.71 -2.59
CA GLY A 57 -9.08 -22.94 -2.02
C GLY A 57 -9.33 -23.11 -0.53
N ASP A 58 -9.18 -22.03 0.24
CA ASP A 58 -9.13 -22.08 1.71
C ASP A 58 -10.37 -21.49 2.40
N SER A 59 -11.26 -20.80 1.67
CA SER A 59 -12.41 -20.11 2.27
C SER A 59 -13.74 -20.67 1.82
N SER A 60 -14.75 -20.59 2.69
CA SER A 60 -16.10 -20.98 2.32
C SER A 60 -16.75 -19.93 1.40
N LEU A 61 -17.74 -20.34 0.61
CA LEU A 61 -18.57 -19.44 -0.21
C LEU A 61 -19.14 -18.24 0.58
N ARG A 62 -19.37 -18.41 1.89
CA ARG A 62 -19.85 -17.34 2.77
C ARG A 62 -18.77 -16.28 3.03
N ASP A 63 -17.52 -16.69 3.18
CA ASP A 63 -16.41 -15.80 3.49
C ASP A 63 -16.03 -14.96 2.27
N ILE A 64 -16.06 -15.58 1.08
CA ILE A 64 -15.89 -14.88 -0.20
C ILE A 64 -17.00 -13.84 -0.40
N ALA A 65 -18.25 -14.19 -0.10
CA ALA A 65 -19.38 -13.26 -0.19
C ALA A 65 -19.27 -12.09 0.79
N PHE A 66 -18.70 -12.30 1.97
CA PHE A 66 -18.44 -11.24 2.94
C PHE A 66 -17.40 -10.24 2.44
N LEU A 67 -16.28 -10.73 1.89
CA LEU A 67 -15.24 -9.90 1.27
C LEU A 67 -15.77 -9.07 0.11
N MET A 68 -16.51 -9.68 -0.82
CA MET A 68 -17.08 -8.98 -1.99
C MET A 68 -18.07 -7.87 -1.61
N ARG A 69 -18.70 -7.94 -0.44
CA ARG A 69 -19.60 -6.90 0.06
C ARG A 69 -18.85 -5.66 0.57
N ALA A 70 -17.61 -5.81 1.02
CA ALA A 70 -16.80 -4.73 1.59
C ALA A 70 -16.12 -3.86 0.52
N VAL A 71 -16.04 -4.33 -0.73
CA VAL A 71 -15.41 -3.61 -1.87
C VAL A 71 -16.42 -2.70 -2.60
N ARG A 72 -17.39 -2.12 -1.88
CA ARG A 72 -18.37 -1.18 -2.46
C ARG A 72 -17.96 0.27 -2.26
#